data_AF-A0A7X3XWX5-F1
#
_entry.id   AF-A0A7X3XWX5-F1
#
_cell.length_a   1.000
_cell.length_b   1.000
_cell.length_c   1.000
_cell.angle_alpha   90.00
_cell.angle_beta   90.00
_cell.angle_gamma   90.00
#
_symmetry.space_group_name_H-M   'P 1'
#
loop_
_entity.id
_entity.type
_entity.pdbx_description
1 polymer ?
#
loop_
_entity_poly.entity_id
_entity_poly.type
_entity_poly.pdbx_seq_one_letter_code
_entity_poly.pdbx_strand_id
1 'polypeptide(L)'
;MTKILDATPLADVQAHPDTRRVPISRVGVQNIRFPISVRDRRKTAQHTVANIDMSVDLPHHFKGTHMSRFMEILNSYDGEISV
;
A
#
# COMPACT_ATOMS: atom_id res chain seq x y z
N MET A 1 30.04 22.45 -33.89
CA MET A 1 29.81 22.70 -32.45
C MET A 1 28.31 22.88 -32.23
N THR A 2 27.59 21.79 -31.98
CA THR A 2 26.15 21.81 -31.75
C THR A 2 25.92 21.98 -30.25
N LYS A 3 25.30 23.11 -29.89
CA LYS A 3 25.03 23.51 -28.50
C LYS A 3 24.09 22.49 -27.86
N ILE A 4 24.56 21.76 -26.84
CA ILE A 4 23.70 20.97 -25.96
C ILE A 4 22.83 22.00 -25.22
N LEU A 5 21.51 21.92 -25.39
CA LEU A 5 20.57 22.79 -24.69
C LEU A 5 20.69 22.49 -23.19
N ASP A 6 20.91 23.53 -22.39
CA ASP A 6 20.97 23.46 -20.94
C ASP A 6 19.71 22.76 -20.41
N ALA A 7 19.89 21.53 -19.92
CA ALA A 7 18.83 20.78 -19.27
C ALA A 7 18.50 21.47 -17.94
N THR A 8 17.46 22.30 -17.94
CA THR A 8 16.92 22.84 -16.70
C THR A 8 16.52 21.64 -15.83
N PRO A 9 17.06 21.49 -14.61
CA PRO A 9 16.73 20.34 -13.77
C PRO A 9 15.23 20.30 -13.54
N LEU A 10 14.63 19.12 -13.72
CA LEU A 10 13.20 18.91 -13.53
C LEU A 10 12.83 19.34 -12.11
N ALA A 11 11.85 20.24 -11.98
CA ALA A 11 11.40 20.69 -10.68
C ALA A 11 10.78 19.53 -9.88
N ASP A 12 11.17 19.39 -8.61
CA ASP A 12 10.59 18.39 -7.70
C ASP A 12 9.19 18.80 -7.24
N VAL A 13 8.17 18.42 -8.01
CA VAL A 13 6.76 18.70 -7.70
C VAL A 13 6.30 17.98 -6.42
N GLN A 14 6.91 16.85 -6.05
CA GLN A 14 6.51 16.05 -4.86
C GLN A 14 6.93 16.73 -3.55
N ALA A 15 8.04 17.46 -3.57
CA ALA A 15 8.48 18.26 -2.43
C ALA A 15 7.52 19.40 -2.09
N HIS A 16 6.66 19.84 -3.02
CA HIS A 16 5.77 20.96 -2.80
C HIS A 16 4.67 20.64 -1.77
N PRO A 17 4.27 21.59 -0.92
CA PRO A 17 3.13 21.43 -0.02
C PRO A 17 1.83 21.25 -0.82
N ASP A 18 0.99 20.30 -0.40
CA ASP A 18 -0.35 20.18 -0.95
C ASP A 18 -1.30 21.16 -0.24
N THR A 19 -1.77 22.17 -0.97
CA THR A 19 -2.67 23.21 -0.44
C THR A 19 -4.14 22.93 -0.72
N ARG A 20 -4.47 21.86 -1.46
CA ARG A 20 -5.84 21.56 -1.91
C ARG A 20 -6.74 21.09 -0.77
N ARG A 21 -6.14 20.67 0.36
CA ARG A 21 -6.84 20.16 1.56
C ARG A 21 -7.82 19.02 1.25
N VAL A 22 -7.49 18.18 0.27
CA VAL A 22 -8.30 17.02 -0.11
C VAL A 22 -7.80 15.80 0.65
N PRO A 23 -8.58 15.23 1.59
CA PRO A 23 -8.23 13.95 2.20
C PRO A 23 -8.44 12.80 1.21
N ILE A 24 -7.72 11.68 1.40
CA ILE A 24 -7.97 10.45 0.64
C ILE A 24 -8.67 9.45 1.56
N SER A 25 -9.93 9.12 1.23
CA SER A 25 -10.74 8.20 2.03
C SER A 25 -10.23 6.75 2.00
N ARG A 26 -9.41 6.40 1.01
CA ARG A 26 -8.82 5.06 0.95
C ARG A 26 -7.55 5.05 0.11
N VAL A 27 -6.44 4.70 0.75
CA VAL A 27 -5.15 4.50 0.08
C VAL A 27 -4.40 3.32 0.69
N GLY A 28 -3.78 2.51 -0.15
CA GLY A 28 -3.05 1.32 0.25
C GLY A 28 -2.81 0.39 -0.93
N VAL A 29 -2.82 -0.91 -0.66
CA VAL A 29 -2.56 -1.97 -1.64
C VAL A 29 -3.82 -2.79 -1.91
N GLN A 30 -3.98 -3.24 -3.15
CA GLN A 30 -5.14 -4.02 -3.59
C GLN A 30 -4.68 -5.21 -4.42
N ASN A 31 -5.54 -6.23 -4.48
CA ASN A 31 -5.33 -7.44 -5.26
C ASN A 31 -4.02 -8.18 -4.90
N ILE A 32 -3.69 -8.21 -3.61
CA ILE A 32 -2.52 -8.94 -3.12
C ILE A 32 -2.89 -10.40 -2.96
N ARG A 33 -2.18 -11.28 -3.68
CA ARG A 33 -2.27 -12.73 -3.51
C ARG A 33 -1.36 -13.17 -2.37
N PHE A 34 -1.93 -13.73 -1.31
CA PHE A 34 -1.18 -14.11 -0.11
C PHE A 34 -1.58 -15.50 0.40
N PRO A 35 -0.63 -16.39 0.73
CA PRO A 35 -0.93 -17.70 1.27
C PRO A 35 -1.48 -17.59 2.68
N ILE A 36 -2.56 -18.33 2.98
CA ILE A 36 -3.21 -18.33 4.27
C ILE A 36 -3.59 -19.75 4.71
N SER A 37 -3.84 -19.93 6.00
CA SER A 37 -4.41 -21.12 6.61
C SER A 37 -5.76 -20.78 7.22
N VAL A 38 -6.84 -21.38 6.72
CA VAL A 38 -8.21 -21.14 7.20
C VAL A 38 -8.62 -22.26 8.14
N ARG A 39 -9.04 -21.93 9.36
CA ARG A 39 -9.59 -22.92 10.31
C ARG A 39 -11.11 -23.00 10.20
N ASP A 40 -11.62 -24.19 9.90
CA ASP A 40 -13.07 -24.44 9.79
C ASP A 40 -13.74 -24.73 11.14
N ARG A 41 -15.08 -24.87 11.16
CA ARG A 41 -15.85 -25.23 12.36
C ARG A 41 -15.49 -26.59 12.94
N ARG A 42 -14.88 -27.48 12.15
CA ARG A 42 -14.39 -28.79 12.58
C ARG A 42 -12.97 -28.70 13.15
N LYS A 43 -12.45 -27.48 13.34
CA LYS A 43 -11.09 -27.17 13.83
C LYS A 43 -9.98 -27.71 12.91
N THR A 44 -10.28 -27.96 11.65
CA THR A 44 -9.29 -28.39 10.66
C THR A 44 -8.71 -27.16 9.96
N ALA A 45 -7.39 -27.10 9.83
CA ALA A 45 -6.71 -26.07 9.05
C ALA A 45 -6.68 -26.45 7.56
N GLN A 46 -7.05 -25.52 6.68
CA GLN A 46 -6.98 -25.65 5.24
C GLN A 46 -6.07 -24.57 4.66
N HIS A 47 -5.04 -24.97 3.92
CA HIS A 47 -4.16 -24.03 3.22
C HIS A 47 -4.78 -23.58 1.90
N THR A 48 -4.74 -22.27 1.63
CA THR A 48 -5.26 -21.67 0.39
C THR A 48 -4.55 -20.34 0.10
N VAL A 49 -4.92 -19.67 -1.00
CA VAL A 49 -4.43 -18.34 -1.37
C VAL A 49 -5.58 -17.35 -1.31
N ALA A 50 -5.42 -16.29 -0.51
CA ALA A 50 -6.37 -15.19 -0.43
C ALA A 50 -6.03 -14.06 -1.38
N ASN A 51 -7.06 -13.32 -1.80
CA ASN A 51 -6.92 -11.99 -2.39
C ASN A 51 -7.22 -10.96 -1.29
N ILE A 52 -6.27 -10.08 -1.02
CA ILE A 52 -6.30 -9.14 0.11
C ILE A 52 -6.22 -7.71 -0.42
N ASP A 53 -7.12 -6.88 0.09
CA ASP A 53 -7.09 -5.42 -0.05
C ASP A 53 -6.86 -4.81 1.33
N MET A 54 -5.87 -3.91 1.44
CA MET A 54 -5.56 -3.22 2.70
C MET A 54 -5.42 -1.73 2.45
N SER A 55 -6.06 -0.94 3.29
CA SER A 55 -6.11 0.50 3.09
C SER A 55 -6.37 1.27 4.37
N VAL A 56 -5.96 2.54 4.38
CA VAL A 56 -6.21 3.48 5.47
C VAL A 56 -6.79 4.78 4.93
N ASP A 57 -7.42 5.55 5.81
CA ASP A 57 -7.71 6.97 5.57
C ASP A 57 -6.40 7.77 5.60
N LEU A 58 -6.24 8.69 4.64
CA LEU A 58 -5.12 9.64 4.61
C LEU A 58 -5.66 11.05 4.83
N PRO A 59 -5.47 11.61 6.03
CA PRO A 59 -5.79 13.00 6.30
C PRO A 59 -5.05 13.95 5.36
N HIS A 60 -5.68 15.07 5.02
CA HIS A 60 -5.18 16.05 4.03
C HIS A 60 -3.81 16.68 4.35
N HIS A 61 -3.31 16.51 5.58
CA HIS A 61 -2.01 17.04 6.01
C HIS A 61 -0.86 16.03 5.81
N PHE A 62 -1.19 14.78 5.45
CA PHE A 62 -0.20 13.79 5.04
C PHE A 62 -0.13 13.73 3.51
N LYS A 63 1.10 13.67 2.98
CA LYS A 63 1.36 13.63 1.53
C LYS A 63 1.19 12.24 0.91
N GLY A 64 1.24 11.17 1.72
CA GLY A 64 1.18 9.80 1.21
C GLY A 64 1.26 8.76 2.31
N THR A 65 1.15 7.48 1.92
CA THR A 65 1.30 6.33 2.81
C THR A 65 2.65 5.65 2.59
N HIS A 66 3.13 4.94 3.60
CA HIS A 66 4.25 4.02 3.44
C HIS A 66 3.73 2.70 2.85
N MET A 67 3.67 2.60 1.52
CA MET A 67 3.12 1.42 0.83
C MET A 67 3.78 0.10 1.24
N SER A 68 5.10 0.10 1.50
CA SER A 68 5.81 -1.10 1.95
C SER A 68 5.33 -1.61 3.31
N ARG A 69 4.86 -0.71 4.18
CA ARG A 69 4.40 -1.04 5.53
C ARG A 69 3.18 -1.97 5.52
N PHE A 70 2.34 -1.89 4.48
CA PHE A 70 1.25 -2.85 4.28
C PHE A 70 1.79 -4.27 4.10
N MET A 71 2.79 -4.45 3.22
CA MET A 71 3.40 -5.75 2.98
C MET A 71 4.21 -6.25 4.18
N GLU A 72 4.91 -5.34 4.89
CA GLU A 72 5.63 -5.67 6.13
C GLU A 72 4.68 -6.24 7.19
N ILE A 73 3.54 -5.57 7.42
CA ILE A 73 2.52 -6.04 8.34
C ILE A 73 1.99 -7.40 7.87
N LEU A 74 1.61 -7.52 6.59
CA LEU A 74 1.05 -8.76 6.07
C LEU A 74 2.03 -9.94 6.21
N ASN A 75 3.32 -9.73 5.92
CA ASN A 75 4.36 -10.75 6.08
C ASN A 75 4.70 -11.06 7.54
N SER A 76 4.40 -10.17 8.47
CA SER A 76 4.60 -10.42 9.92
C SER A 76 3.53 -11.33 10.52
N TYR A 77 2.42 -11.56 9.82
CA TYR A 77 1.40 -12.52 10.21
C TYR A 77 1.69 -13.90 9.59
N ASP A 78 1.57 -14.96 10.37
CA ASP A 78 1.74 -16.36 9.92
C ASP A 78 0.59 -16.87 9.01
N GLY A 79 -0.27 -15.97 8.54
CA GLY A 79 -1.34 -16.27 7.59
C GLY A 79 -2.48 -17.12 8.16
N GLU A 80 -2.56 -17.37 9.47
CA GLU A 80 -3.70 -18.09 10.06
C GLU A 80 -4.93 -17.18 10.21
N ILE A 81 -6.06 -17.61 9.65
CA ILE A 81 -7.35 -16.92 9.70
C ILE A 81 -8.42 -17.88 10.23
N SER A 82 -9.21 -17.45 11.22
CA SER A 82 -10.34 -18.22 11.76
C SER A 82 -11.68 -17.55 11.42
N VAL A 83 -12.69 -18.36 11.10
CA VAL A 83 -14.07 -17.93 10.82
C VAL A 83 -15.02 -18.39 11.94
#